data_AF-A0A2V6GR57-F1
#
_entry.id   AF-A0A2V6GR57-F1
#
_cell.length_a   1.000
_cell.length_b   1.000
_cell.length_c   1.000
_cell.angle_alpha   90.00
_cell.angle_beta   90.00
_cell.angle_gamma   90.00
#
_symmetry.space_group_name_H-M   'P 1'
#
loop_
_entity.id
_entity.type
_entity.pdbx_description
1 polymer ?
#
loop_
_entity_poly.entity_id
_entity_poly.type
_entity_poly.pdbx_seq_one_letter_code
_entity_poly.pdbx_strand_id
1 'polypeptide(L)' 'MNDTLFSQIQKLFERTYARVGINLEDCLIDRHRCRQLSILAGKSARELSEFARTFLRTADDRLYVGIYYSRWLI' A
#
# COMPACT_ATOMS: atom_id res chain seq x y z
N MET A 1 -18.38 15.66 -1.64
CA MET A 1 -17.09 15.22 -1.06
C MET A 1 -16.14 15.02 -2.23
N ASN A 2 -14.95 15.65 -2.24
CA ASN A 2 -13.97 15.36 -3.28
C ASN A 2 -13.48 13.92 -3.12
N ASP A 3 -13.48 13.14 -4.20
CA ASP A 3 -12.87 11.81 -4.21
C ASP A 3 -11.37 11.95 -3.91
N THR A 4 -10.84 11.09 -3.05
CA THR A 4 -9.41 10.95 -2.84
C THR A 4 -8.72 10.43 -4.10
N LEU A 5 -7.40 10.65 -4.22
CA LEU A 5 -6.62 10.08 -5.33
C LEU A 5 -6.75 8.55 -5.39
N PHE A 6 -6.77 7.87 -4.24
CA PHE A 6 -6.95 6.41 -4.18
C PHE A 6 -8.33 5.96 -4.65
N SER A 7 -9.39 6.67 -4.26
CA SER A 7 -10.75 6.41 -4.77
C SER A 7 -10.80 6.58 -6.30
N GLN A 8 -10.12 7.59 -6.84
CA GLN A 8 -10.05 7.81 -8.29
C GLN A 8 -9.27 6.68 -9.00
N ILE A 9 -8.11 6.29 -8.46
CA ILE A 9 -7.29 5.19 -8.98
C ILE A 9 -8.06 3.86 -8.92
N GLN A 10 -8.76 3.57 -7.81
CA GLN A 10 -9.58 2.38 -7.69
C GLN A 10 -10.69 2.36 -8.73
N LYS A 11 -11.44 3.46 -8.89
CA LYS A 11 -12.48 3.55 -9.92
C LYS A 11 -11.92 3.32 -11.33
N LEU A 12 -10.71 3.81 -11.62
CA LEU A 12 -10.04 3.57 -12.89
C LEU A 12 -9.70 2.09 -13.10
N PHE A 13 -9.12 1.43 -12.10
CA PHE A 13 -8.80 0.00 -12.17
C PHE A 13 -10.04 -0.87 -12.29
N GLU A 14 -11.08 -0.59 -11.51
CA GLU A 14 -12.34 -1.35 -11.54
C GLU A 14 -13.05 -1.23 -12.90
N ARG A 15 -12.95 -0.07 -13.55
CA ARG A 15 -13.46 0.15 -14.92
C ARG A 15 -12.64 -0.57 -15.98
N THR A 16 -11.32 -0.64 -15.80
CA THR A 16 -10.39 -1.18 -16.82
C THR A 16 -10.31 -2.70 -16.78
N TYR A 17 -10.31 -3.28 -15.57
CA TYR A 17 -10.05 -4.70 -15.37
C TYR A 17 -11.27 -5.42 -14.81
N ALA A 18 -11.60 -5.20 -13.54
CA ALA A 18 -12.77 -5.75 -12.86
C ALA A 18 -12.92 -5.11 -11.48
N ARG A 19 -14.14 -5.17 -10.92
CA ARG A 19 -14.35 -4.85 -9.51
C ARG A 19 -13.53 -5.77 -8.62
N VAL A 20 -12.72 -5.16 -7.76
CA VAL A 20 -11.94 -5.87 -6.74
C VAL A 20 -12.64 -5.67 -5.41
N GLY A 21 -12.85 -6.75 -4.64
CA GLY A 21 -13.47 -6.70 -3.31
C GLY A 21 -12.58 -6.10 -2.22
N ILE A 22 -11.65 -5.21 -2.59
CA ILE A 22 -10.65 -4.61 -1.72
C ILE A 22 -10.71 -3.10 -1.93
N ASN A 23 -10.77 -2.34 -0.84
CA ASN A 23 -10.58 -0.90 -0.89
C ASN A 23 -9.09 -0.58 -0.80
N LEU A 24 -8.53 0.08 -1.82
CA LEU A 24 -7.11 0.43 -1.85
C LEU A 24 -6.71 1.38 -0.72
N GLU A 25 -7.63 2.19 -0.21
CA GLU A 25 -7.36 3.06 0.94
C GLU A 25 -7.11 2.28 2.21
N ASP A 26 -7.75 1.12 2.38
CA ASP A 26 -7.55 0.25 3.55
C ASP A 26 -6.15 -0.39 3.53
N CYS A 27 -5.49 -0.39 2.37
CA CYS A 27 -4.10 -0.82 2.23
C CYS A 27 -3.09 0.26 2.67
N LEU A 28 -3.52 1.50 2.92
CA LEU A 28 -2.62 2.56 3.36
C LEU A 28 -2.17 2.33 4.80
N ILE A 29 -0.86 2.37 5.01
CA ILE A 29 -0.25 2.23 6.33
C ILE A 29 0.45 3.52 6.73
N ASP A 30 0.50 3.77 8.04
CA ASP A 30 1.21 4.91 8.59
C ASP A 30 2.73 4.68 8.64
N ARG A 31 3.47 5.73 9.04
CA ARG A 31 4.92 5.70 9.20
C ARG A 31 5.39 4.70 10.25
N HIS A 32 4.62 4.52 11.32
CA HIS A 32 4.98 3.60 12.39
C HIS A 32 4.93 2.15 11.90
N ARG A 33 3.84 1.78 11.22
CA ARG A 33 3.67 0.46 10.61
C ARG A 33 4.68 0.22 9.49
N CYS A 34 4.99 1.23 8.67
CA CYS A 34 6.06 1.15 7.67
C CYS A 34 7.42 0.82 8.30
N ARG A 35 7.77 1.46 9.42
CA ARG A 35 9.01 1.15 10.16
C ARG A 35 9.02 -0.28 10.68
N GLN A 36 7.92 -0.73 11.30
CA GLN A 36 7.82 -2.11 11.79
C GLN A 36 7.99 -3.13 10.66
N LEU A 37 7.29 -2.96 9.54
CA LEU A 37 7.38 -3.87 8.41
C LEU A 37 8.76 -3.82 7.74
N SER A 38 9.42 -2.66 7.71
CA SER A 38 10.78 -2.54 7.21
C SER A 38 11.79 -3.32 8.06
N ILE A 39 11.62 -3.35 9.38
CA ILE A 39 12.43 -4.18 10.29
C ILE A 39 12.18 -5.66 9.99
N LEU A 40 10.91 -6.07 9.87
CA LEU A 40 10.53 -7.46 9.61
C LEU A 40 11.01 -7.97 8.24
N ALA A 41 11.02 -7.11 7.22
CA ALA A 41 11.54 -7.43 5.89
C ALA A 41 13.07 -7.58 5.86
N GLY A 42 13.76 -7.18 6.93
CA GLY A 42 15.19 -7.44 7.13
C GLY A 42 16.09 -6.81 6.06
N LYS A 43 17.16 -7.51 5.69
CA LYS A 43 18.21 -7.00 4.77
C LYS A 43 17.66 -6.62 3.39
N SER A 44 16.59 -7.28 2.94
CA SER A 44 15.94 -7.02 1.65
C SER A 44 15.29 -5.64 1.56
N ALA A 45 15.00 -5.00 2.70
CA ALA A 45 14.36 -3.68 2.75
C ALA A 45 15.35 -2.50 2.80
N ARG A 46 16.66 -2.79 2.81
CA ARG A 46 17.70 -1.79 3.02
C ARG A 46 17.95 -0.91 1.79
N GLU A 47 17.60 -1.39 0.60
CA GLU A 47 17.74 -0.67 -0.67
C GLU A 47 16.44 0.02 -1.13
N LEU A 48 15.36 -0.10 -0.35
CA LEU A 48 14.06 0.46 -0.73
C LEU A 48 13.94 1.93 -0.33
N SER A 49 13.21 2.71 -1.14
CA SER A 49 12.94 4.14 -0.89
C SER A 49 12.37 4.39 0.51
N GLU A 50 12.81 5.43 1.21
CA GLU A 50 12.18 5.87 2.46
C GLU A 50 10.90 6.69 2.22
N PHE A 51 10.67 7.13 0.99
CA PHE A 51 9.56 8.02 0.64
C PHE A 51 8.29 7.25 0.24
N ALA A 52 8.43 6.09 -0.38
CA ALA A 52 7.29 5.24 -0.73
C ALA A 52 7.68 3.76 -0.67
N ARG A 53 6.84 2.91 -0.07
CA ARG A 53 7.08 1.46 0.05
C ARG A 53 5.79 0.68 -0.11
N THR A 54 5.86 -0.43 -0.83
CA THR A 54 4.80 -1.44 -0.88
C THR A 54 5.32 -2.72 -0.23
N PHE A 55 4.60 -3.18 0.79
CA PHE A 55 4.86 -4.43 1.48
C PHE A 55 3.86 -5.46 1.01
N LEU A 56 4.36 -6.64 0.64
CA LEU A 56 3.56 -7.78 0.23
C LEU A 56 3.86 -8.95 1.17
N ARG A 57 2.81 -9.62 1.64
CA ARG A 57 2.94 -10.85 2.41
C ARG A 57 1.86 -11.83 1.99
N THR A 58 2.25 -13.04 1.65
CA THR A 58 1.32 -14.15 1.49
C THR A 58 1.21 -14.93 2.80
N ALA A 59 -0.01 -15.18 3.26
CA ALA A 59 -0.29 -16.04 4.42
C ALA A 59 -1.74 -16.55 4.33
N ASP A 60 -1.98 -17.81 4.70
CA ASP A 60 -3.31 -18.43 4.74
C ASP A 60 -4.10 -18.25 3.42
N ASP A 61 -3.44 -18.50 2.29
CA ASP A 61 -3.96 -18.31 0.92
C ASP A 61 -4.45 -16.88 0.60
N ARG A 62 -4.00 -15.89 1.37
CA ARG A 62 -4.31 -14.47 1.18
C ARG A 62 -3.06 -13.67 0.91
N LEU A 63 -3.19 -12.69 0.01
CA LEU A 63 -2.19 -11.65 -0.20
C LEU A 63 -2.56 -10.42 0.64
N TYR A 64 -1.65 -10.05 1.54
CA TYR A 64 -1.71 -8.83 2.31
C TYR A 64 -0.85 -7.77 1.64
N VAL A 65 -1.40 -6.57 1.51
CA VAL A 65 -0.75 -5.41 0.89
C VAL A 65 -0.73 -4.26 1.88
N GLY A 66 0.43 -3.66 2.09
CA GLY A 66 0.59 -2.43 2.86
C GLY A 66 1.33 -1.39 2.04
N ILE A 67 0.73 -0.21 1.85
CA ILE A 67 1.25 0.86 1.00
C ILE A 67 1.54 2.07 1.88
N TYR A 68 2.81 2.48 1.91
CA TYR A 68 3.24 3.68 2.62
C TYR A 68 3.68 4.74 1.63
N TYR A 69 3.17 5.95 1.81
CA TYR A 69 3.69 7.17 1.21
C TYR A 69 4.07 8.14 2.31
N SER A 70 5.27 8.68 2.24
CA SER A 70 5.71 9.73 3.14
C SER A 70 4.91 11.00 2.88
N ARG A 71 4.64 11.76 3.93
CA ARG A 71 3.93 13.05 3.88
C ARG A 71 4.69 14.15 3.11
N TRP A 72 5.88 13.87 2.61
CA TRP A 72 6.60 14.76 1.70
C TRP A 72 6.18 14.58 0.23
N LEU A 73 5.50 13.47 -0.09
CA LEU A 73 4.99 13.14 -1.43
C LEU A 73 3.49 13.42 -1.59
N ILE A 74 2.79 13.82 -0.52
CA ILE A 74 1.34 14.12 -0.47
C ILE A 74 1.17 15.44 0.27
#